data_AF-A0A7J8YG97-F1
#
_entry.id   AF-A0A7J8YG97-F1
#
_cell.length_a   1.000
_cell.length_b   1.000
_cell.length_c   1.000
_cell.angle_alpha   90.00
_cell.angle_beta   90.00
_cell.angle_gamma   90.00
#
_symmetry.space_group_name_H-M   'P 1'
#
loop_
_entity.id
_entity.type
_entity.pdbx_description
1 polymer ?
#
loop_
_entity_poly.entity_id
_entity_poly.type
_entity_poly.pdbx_seq_one_letter_code
_entity_poly.pdbx_strand_id
1 'polypeptide(L)'
;MRPADQSNPQYVARIERIDADARGGNVKVLARWYYRPEESIGGRRQFHGSKELFLSDHYDVQSADTIEGKCTVHSFKSYTKLDAVGNDDFFCRFEYNSSTGAFNPDRVAVYCKCEMPYNPDDLMVQCEDCSDWFHPACIEMTAEEAKILDHFFCETCSSKGQKKLQNSHAASRPSDTKNVGAYLATCLYDLSSCLKCAKGITEFFSCYVLSTTDITIDSLCFRWIQNDAGGDKKVHKR
;
A
#
# COMPACT_ATOMS: atom_id res chain seq x y z
N MET A 1 -9.79 23.24 -18.97
CA MET A 1 -9.67 23.63 -17.55
C MET A 1 -10.96 23.30 -16.81
N ARG A 2 -11.16 22.02 -16.46
CA ARG A 2 -12.12 21.71 -15.41
C ARG A 2 -11.46 22.13 -14.10
N PRO A 3 -12.12 22.90 -13.22
CA PRO A 3 -11.56 23.15 -11.90
C PRO A 3 -11.33 21.80 -11.22
N ALA A 4 -10.21 21.65 -10.52
CA ALA A 4 -10.05 20.58 -9.55
C ALA A 4 -11.19 20.73 -8.55
N ASP A 5 -12.21 19.87 -8.65
CA ASP A 5 -13.22 19.74 -7.63
C ASP A 5 -12.46 19.41 -6.34
N GLN A 6 -12.45 20.31 -5.35
CA GLN A 6 -11.68 20.16 -4.11
C GLN A 6 -12.11 18.92 -3.30
N SER A 7 -13.19 18.26 -3.73
CA SER A 7 -13.66 16.98 -3.21
C SER A 7 -12.93 15.75 -3.77
N ASN A 8 -12.23 15.87 -4.90
CA ASN A 8 -11.56 14.73 -5.52
C ASN A 8 -10.15 14.53 -4.96
N PRO A 9 -9.77 13.29 -4.62
CA PRO A 9 -8.43 13.00 -4.12
C PRO A 9 -7.37 13.26 -5.20
N GLN A 10 -6.22 13.78 -4.79
CA GLN A 10 -5.10 14.09 -5.68
C GLN A 10 -4.63 12.85 -6.45
N TYR A 11 -4.26 13.04 -7.72
CA TYR A 11 -3.72 11.98 -8.56
C TYR A 11 -2.32 11.61 -8.09
N VAL A 12 -1.93 10.35 -8.29
CA VAL A 12 -0.61 9.84 -7.95
C VAL A 12 0.06 9.32 -9.21
N ALA A 13 1.33 9.68 -9.42
CA ALA A 13 2.11 9.20 -10.56
C ALA A 13 3.53 8.85 -10.16
N ARG A 14 4.13 7.90 -10.87
CA ARG A 14 5.57 7.63 -10.86
C ARG A 14 6.24 8.47 -11.93
N ILE A 15 7.29 9.20 -11.60
CA ILE A 15 8.09 9.89 -12.62
C ILE A 15 9.00 8.87 -13.28
N GLU A 16 8.88 8.75 -14.60
CA GLU A 16 9.71 7.88 -15.43
C GLU A 16 10.89 8.64 -16.03
N ARG A 17 10.69 9.92 -16.36
CA ARG A 17 11.74 10.80 -16.91
C ARG A 17 11.45 12.26 -16.61
N ILE A 18 12.51 13.05 -16.46
CA ILE A 18 12.47 14.51 -16.34
C ILE A 18 13.25 15.09 -17.53
N ASP A 19 12.60 15.95 -18.30
CA ASP A 19 13.15 16.62 -19.47
C ASP A 19 13.12 18.14 -19.24
N ALA A 20 14.26 18.83 -19.35
CA ALA A 20 14.35 20.29 -19.21
C ALA A 20 14.74 20.94 -20.55
N ASP A 21 14.14 22.09 -20.87
CA ASP A 21 14.57 22.85 -22.05
C ASP A 21 16.01 23.40 -21.89
N ALA A 22 16.67 23.75 -23.00
CA ALA A 22 18.06 24.22 -22.98
C ALA A 22 18.28 25.52 -22.17
N ARG A 23 17.19 26.21 -21.81
CA ARG A 23 17.20 27.43 -21.00
C ARG A 23 16.87 27.14 -19.53
N GLY A 24 16.57 25.88 -19.18
CA GLY A 24 16.16 25.43 -17.85
C GLY A 24 14.82 25.99 -17.38
N GLY A 25 14.08 26.70 -18.24
CA GLY A 25 12.91 27.49 -17.85
C GLY A 25 11.61 26.69 -17.84
N ASN A 26 11.53 25.63 -18.64
CA ASN A 26 10.37 24.73 -18.68
C ASN A 26 10.83 23.30 -18.44
N VAL A 27 10.45 22.75 -17.28
CA VAL A 27 10.70 21.35 -16.94
C VAL A 27 9.44 20.55 -17.20
N LYS A 28 9.57 19.47 -17.96
CA LYS A 28 8.53 18.50 -18.23
C LYS A 28 8.88 17.16 -17.60
N VAL A 29 7.87 16.39 -17.25
CA VAL A 29 8.02 15.07 -16.66
C VAL A 29 7.17 14.08 -17.42
N LEU A 30 7.75 12.93 -17.76
CA LEU A 30 7.01 11.77 -18.23
C LEU A 30 6.52 11.03 -16.99
N ALA A 31 5.21 11.06 -16.78
CA ALA A 31 4.53 10.45 -15.65
C ALA A 31 3.89 9.13 -16.08
N ARG A 32 3.96 8.11 -15.22
CA ARG A 32 3.18 6.88 -15.30
C ARG A 32 2.15 6.88 -14.18
N TRP A 33 0.87 6.82 -14.54
CA TRP A 33 -0.21 7.05 -13.59
C TRP A 33 -0.50 5.85 -12.70
N TYR A 34 -0.75 6.12 -11.43
CA TYR A 34 -1.43 5.19 -10.54
C TYR A 34 -2.93 5.48 -10.54
N TYR A 35 -3.73 4.42 -10.64
CA TYR A 35 -5.18 4.49 -10.56
C TYR A 35 -5.64 4.11 -9.16
N ARG A 36 -6.62 4.84 -8.64
CA ARG A 36 -7.36 4.44 -7.45
C ARG A 36 -8.38 3.36 -7.81
N PRO A 37 -8.79 2.51 -6.85
CA PRO A 37 -9.82 1.50 -7.08
C PRO A 37 -11.11 2.04 -7.71
N GLU A 38 -11.54 3.23 -7.31
CA GLU A 38 -12.74 3.93 -7.81
C GLU A 38 -12.63 4.34 -9.29
N GLU A 39 -11.40 4.52 -9.78
CA GLU A 39 -11.11 4.95 -11.15
C GLU A 39 -10.96 3.75 -12.11
N SER A 40 -10.86 2.53 -11.57
CA SER A 40 -10.80 1.31 -12.37
C SER A 40 -12.17 0.95 -12.95
N ILE A 41 -12.19 0.25 -14.08
CA ILE A 41 -13.44 -0.20 -14.74
C ILE A 41 -14.30 -1.06 -13.79
N GLY A 42 -13.65 -1.85 -12.93
CA GLY A 42 -14.33 -2.72 -11.95
C GLY A 42 -14.76 -2.03 -10.66
N GLY A 43 -14.34 -0.78 -10.44
CA GLY A 43 -14.57 -0.04 -9.19
C GLY A 43 -13.88 -0.62 -7.95
N ARG A 44 -14.13 0.00 -6.81
CA ARG A 44 -13.63 -0.48 -5.50
C ARG A 44 -14.34 -1.78 -5.09
N ARG A 45 -13.56 -2.75 -4.61
CA ARG A 45 -14.01 -4.01 -4.02
C ARG A 45 -13.68 -4.04 -2.53
N GLN A 46 -14.30 -4.95 -1.79
CA GLN A 46 -14.14 -5.06 -0.34
C GLN A 46 -12.70 -5.33 0.10
N PHE A 47 -11.92 -6.06 -0.69
CA PHE A 47 -10.53 -6.36 -0.37
C PHE A 47 -9.54 -5.23 -0.74
N HIS A 48 -10.03 -4.15 -1.38
CA HIS A 48 -9.17 -3.03 -1.74
C HIS A 48 -8.97 -2.10 -0.54
N GLY A 49 -7.71 -1.90 -0.15
CA GLY A 49 -7.35 -1.00 0.95
C GLY A 49 -7.58 0.47 0.60
N SER A 50 -7.80 1.29 1.62
CA SER A 50 -8.03 2.75 1.52
C SER A 50 -6.87 3.50 0.87
N LYS A 51 -5.64 3.00 1.06
CA LYS A 51 -4.39 3.51 0.48
C LYS A 51 -3.89 2.73 -0.74
N GLU A 52 -4.73 1.86 -1.30
CA GLU A 52 -4.36 1.04 -2.45
C GLU A 52 -4.38 1.84 -3.76
N LEU A 53 -3.37 1.59 -4.59
CA LEU A 53 -3.20 2.14 -5.92
C LEU A 53 -2.82 1.03 -6.91
N PHE A 54 -3.14 1.23 -8.19
CA PHE A 54 -2.81 0.31 -9.26
C PHE A 54 -1.86 0.96 -10.26
N LEU A 55 -0.70 0.36 -10.51
CA LEU A 55 0.26 0.89 -11.46
C LEU A 55 -0.25 0.65 -12.89
N SER A 56 -0.62 1.72 -13.60
CA SER A 56 -1.25 1.56 -14.92
C SER A 56 -0.25 1.50 -16.07
N ASP A 57 -0.72 1.18 -17.27
CA ASP A 57 -0.01 1.38 -18.54
C ASP A 57 -0.23 2.78 -19.15
N HIS A 58 -0.85 3.70 -18.40
CA HIS A 58 -1.12 5.07 -18.86
C HIS A 58 0.07 5.98 -18.55
N TYR A 59 0.66 6.52 -19.61
CA TYR A 59 1.73 7.50 -19.55
C TYR A 59 1.27 8.84 -20.11
N ASP A 60 1.78 9.93 -19.53
CA ASP A 60 1.54 11.28 -20.04
C ASP A 60 2.74 12.20 -19.75
N VAL A 61 2.89 13.25 -20.56
CA VAL A 61 3.91 14.29 -20.35
C VAL A 61 3.24 15.53 -19.79
N GLN A 62 3.81 16.03 -18.71
CA GLN A 62 3.21 17.10 -17.96
C GLN A 62 4.25 18.12 -17.47
N SER A 63 3.82 19.31 -17.05
CA SER A 63 4.73 20.30 -16.44
C SER A 63 5.21 19.81 -15.07
N ALA A 64 6.42 20.16 -14.65
CA ALA A 64 6.83 19.93 -13.27
C ALA A 64 6.04 20.78 -12.26
N ASP A 65 5.48 21.92 -12.70
CA ASP A 65 4.75 22.87 -11.84
C ASP A 65 3.43 22.32 -11.29
N THR A 66 2.89 21.26 -11.90
CA THR A 66 1.65 20.61 -11.45
C THR A 66 1.89 19.59 -10.33
N ILE A 67 3.14 19.35 -9.95
CA ILE A 67 3.51 18.50 -8.81
C ILE A 67 3.26 19.25 -7.51
N GLU A 68 2.41 18.70 -6.65
CA GLU A 68 2.12 19.31 -5.34
C GLU A 68 3.11 18.86 -4.26
N GLY A 69 3.54 17.61 -4.32
CA GLY A 69 4.40 17.04 -3.29
C GLY A 69 4.76 15.58 -3.55
N LYS A 70 5.82 15.14 -2.88
CA LYS A 70 6.29 13.75 -2.91
C LYS A 70 5.36 12.86 -2.06
N CYS A 71 5.20 11.61 -2.48
CA CYS A 71 4.56 10.55 -1.71
C CYS A 71 5.33 9.24 -1.88
N THR A 72 4.94 8.20 -1.13
CA THR A 72 5.58 6.88 -1.20
C THR A 72 4.54 5.83 -1.58
N VAL A 73 4.82 5.09 -2.65
CA VAL A 73 4.03 3.90 -3.03
C VAL A 73 4.86 2.67 -2.71
N HIS A 74 4.48 1.98 -1.64
CA HIS A 74 5.15 0.79 -1.13
C HIS A 74 4.75 -0.45 -1.91
N SER A 75 5.62 -1.46 -1.92
CA SER A 75 5.17 -2.83 -2.19
C SER A 75 4.20 -3.28 -1.09
N PHE A 76 3.26 -4.17 -1.40
CA PHE A 76 2.34 -4.71 -0.39
C PHE A 76 3.05 -5.21 0.87
N LYS A 77 4.12 -6.00 0.67
CA LYS A 77 4.92 -6.58 1.74
C LYS A 77 5.62 -5.54 2.61
N SER A 78 6.04 -4.42 2.03
CA SER A 78 6.67 -3.33 2.79
C SER A 78 5.62 -2.53 3.55
N TYR A 79 4.46 -2.28 2.93
CA TYR A 79 3.36 -1.54 3.53
C TYR A 79 2.80 -2.22 4.78
N THR A 80 2.58 -3.53 4.74
CA THR A 80 2.07 -4.30 5.89
C THR A 80 3.03 -4.36 7.08
N LYS A 81 4.25 -3.82 6.95
CA LYS A 81 5.27 -3.77 8.00
C LYS A 81 5.50 -2.36 8.55
N LEU A 82 4.75 -1.37 8.07
CA LEU A 82 4.86 -0.01 8.59
C LEU A 82 4.29 0.04 10.01
N ASP A 83 5.04 0.65 10.94
CA ASP A 83 4.57 0.87 12.31
C ASP A 83 3.37 1.83 12.36
N ALA A 84 3.34 2.79 11.43
CA ALA A 84 2.24 3.72 11.23
C ALA A 84 2.12 4.10 9.76
N VAL A 85 0.89 4.21 9.27
CA VAL A 85 0.59 4.63 7.89
C VAL A 85 0.34 6.14 7.87
N GLY A 86 1.18 6.89 7.15
CA GLY A 86 1.01 8.32 6.94
C GLY A 86 -0.02 8.67 5.86
N ASN A 87 -0.29 9.97 5.74
CA ASN A 87 -1.19 10.48 4.69
C ASN A 87 -0.64 10.23 3.28
N ASP A 88 0.69 10.24 3.15
CA ASP A 88 1.44 10.16 1.89
C ASP A 88 1.99 8.76 1.62
N ASP A 89 1.59 7.78 2.44
CA ASP A 89 1.91 6.36 2.26
C ASP A 89 0.77 5.65 1.53
N PHE A 90 1.11 5.05 0.41
CA PHE A 90 0.24 4.25 -0.43
C PHE A 90 0.87 2.87 -0.65
N PHE A 91 0.12 1.93 -1.19
CA PHE A 91 0.70 0.66 -1.63
C PHE A 91 0.14 0.24 -2.97
N CYS A 92 0.96 -0.53 -3.70
CA CYS A 92 0.59 -1.12 -4.97
C CYS A 92 0.96 -2.60 -4.96
N ARG A 93 0.01 -3.43 -5.39
CA ARG A 93 0.20 -4.88 -5.56
C ARG A 93 -0.30 -5.42 -6.90
N PHE A 94 -0.88 -4.55 -7.72
CA PHE A 94 -1.37 -4.87 -9.05
C PHE A 94 -0.87 -3.87 -10.08
N GLU A 95 -0.51 -4.37 -11.24
CA GLU A 95 -0.52 -3.59 -12.47
C GLU A 95 -1.93 -3.60 -13.07
N TYR A 96 -2.30 -2.51 -13.72
CA TYR A 96 -3.61 -2.29 -14.30
C TYR A 96 -3.52 -1.86 -15.76
N ASN A 97 -4.26 -2.53 -16.63
CA ASN A 97 -4.38 -2.10 -18.02
C ASN A 97 -5.54 -1.09 -18.14
N SER A 98 -5.22 0.16 -18.40
CA SER A 98 -6.17 1.28 -18.45
C SER A 98 -7.23 1.15 -19.55
N SER A 99 -6.93 0.39 -20.61
CA SER A 99 -7.82 0.20 -21.76
C SER A 99 -8.76 -0.99 -21.61
N THR A 100 -8.26 -2.11 -21.08
CA THR A 100 -9.00 -3.38 -20.98
C THR A 100 -9.57 -3.66 -19.60
N GLY A 101 -9.06 -2.98 -18.56
CA GLY A 101 -9.42 -3.23 -17.17
C GLY A 101 -8.77 -4.47 -16.57
N ALA A 102 -7.83 -5.11 -17.27
CA ALA A 102 -7.13 -6.30 -16.78
C ALA A 102 -6.16 -5.95 -15.65
N PHE A 103 -6.00 -6.89 -14.71
CA PHE A 103 -5.06 -6.80 -13.60
C PHE A 103 -3.96 -7.84 -13.73
N ASN A 104 -2.76 -7.49 -13.29
CA ASN A 104 -1.62 -8.40 -13.19
C ASN A 104 -0.98 -8.30 -11.78
N PRO A 105 -0.84 -9.40 -11.03
CA PRO A 105 -1.29 -10.76 -11.38
C PRO A 105 -2.81 -10.89 -11.38
N ASP A 106 -3.34 -11.82 -12.18
CA ASP A 106 -4.77 -12.15 -12.26
C ASP A 106 -5.25 -12.99 -11.05
N ARG A 107 -4.31 -13.61 -10.35
CA ARG A 107 -4.54 -14.43 -9.15
C ARG A 107 -3.68 -13.94 -7.99
N VAL A 108 -4.28 -13.92 -6.81
CA VAL A 108 -3.63 -13.56 -5.56
C VAL A 108 -4.01 -14.57 -4.47
N ALA A 109 -3.18 -14.67 -3.45
CA ALA A 109 -3.49 -15.48 -2.28
C ALA A 109 -4.78 -14.97 -1.61
N VAL A 110 -5.63 -15.91 -1.23
CA VAL A 110 -6.88 -15.66 -0.52
C VAL A 110 -6.81 -16.29 0.85
N TYR A 111 -7.56 -15.72 1.79
CA TYR A 111 -7.57 -16.12 3.18
C TYR A 111 -8.99 -16.19 3.71
N CYS A 112 -9.12 -16.77 4.90
CA CYS A 112 -10.39 -16.90 5.62
C CYS A 112 -11.42 -17.75 4.84
N LYS A 113 -12.55 -18.03 5.50
CA LYS A 113 -13.69 -18.72 4.89
C LYS A 113 -14.40 -17.90 3.80
N CYS A 114 -14.10 -16.61 3.69
CA CYS A 114 -14.67 -15.76 2.63
C CYS A 114 -13.88 -15.82 1.32
N GLU A 115 -12.72 -16.50 1.30
CA GLU A 115 -11.87 -16.66 0.10
C GLU A 115 -11.53 -15.32 -0.57
N MET A 116 -11.26 -14.29 0.24
CA MET A 116 -10.91 -12.96 -0.25
C MET A 116 -9.41 -12.66 -0.08
N PRO A 117 -8.82 -11.86 -0.99
CA PRO A 117 -7.48 -11.34 -0.79
C PRO A 117 -7.40 -10.49 0.49
N TYR A 118 -6.23 -10.48 1.14
CA TYR A 118 -6.04 -9.73 2.38
C TYR A 118 -6.16 -8.21 2.16
N ASN A 119 -7.03 -7.54 2.91
CA ASN A 119 -7.10 -6.08 2.97
C ASN A 119 -6.28 -5.58 4.18
N PRO A 120 -5.26 -4.74 4.00
CA PRO A 120 -4.41 -4.28 5.10
C PRO A 120 -5.13 -3.38 6.12
N ASP A 121 -6.31 -2.87 5.78
CA ASP A 121 -7.15 -2.09 6.71
C ASP A 121 -7.98 -3.00 7.64
N ASP A 122 -8.14 -4.27 7.29
CA ASP A 122 -8.98 -5.21 8.02
C ASP A 122 -8.15 -6.05 9.01
N LEU A 123 -8.66 -6.19 10.24
CA LEU A 123 -8.06 -7.04 11.26
C LEU A 123 -8.25 -8.52 10.91
N MET A 124 -7.19 -9.30 11.04
CA MET A 124 -7.23 -10.76 10.94
C MET A 124 -6.51 -11.42 12.11
N VAL A 125 -6.96 -12.61 12.50
CA VAL A 125 -6.33 -13.46 13.50
C VAL A 125 -5.82 -14.75 12.86
N GLN A 126 -4.64 -15.22 13.27
CA GLN A 126 -4.05 -16.44 12.74
C GLN A 126 -4.37 -17.64 13.64
N CYS A 127 -4.82 -18.74 13.06
CA CYS A 127 -5.01 -19.99 13.80
C CYS A 127 -3.67 -20.70 14.01
N GLU A 128 -3.40 -21.16 15.24
CA GLU A 128 -2.13 -21.81 15.58
C GLU A 128 -1.93 -23.17 14.92
N ASP A 129 -3.02 -23.90 14.65
CA ASP A 129 -2.95 -25.24 14.07
C ASP A 129 -2.79 -25.21 12.54
N CYS A 130 -3.68 -24.50 11.84
CA CYS A 130 -3.68 -24.49 10.36
C CYS A 130 -2.87 -23.34 9.77
N SER A 131 -2.41 -22.40 10.59
CA SER A 131 -1.68 -21.19 10.17
C SER A 131 -2.44 -20.28 9.18
N ASP A 132 -3.74 -20.52 8.99
CA ASP A 132 -4.62 -19.70 8.16
C ASP A 132 -5.16 -18.49 8.94
N TRP A 133 -5.58 -17.46 8.23
CA TRP A 133 -5.98 -16.15 8.75
C TRP A 133 -7.47 -15.93 8.61
N PHE A 134 -8.10 -15.39 9.66
CA PHE A 134 -9.55 -15.20 9.71
C PHE A 134 -9.92 -13.78 10.13
N HIS A 135 -10.91 -13.19 9.46
CA HIS A 135 -11.52 -11.96 9.93
C HIS A 135 -12.37 -12.28 11.17
N PRO A 136 -12.27 -11.51 12.28
CA PRO A 136 -13.08 -11.73 13.47
C PRO A 136 -14.58 -11.81 13.15
N ALA A 137 -15.09 -10.88 12.34
CA ALA A 137 -16.49 -10.87 11.91
C ALA A 137 -16.91 -12.13 11.15
N CYS A 138 -16.01 -12.77 10.40
CA CYS A 138 -16.31 -14.02 9.72
C CYS A 138 -16.46 -15.18 10.71
N ILE A 139 -15.79 -15.16 11.85
CA ILE A 139 -15.83 -16.25 12.83
C ILE A 139 -16.69 -15.91 14.06
N GLU A 140 -17.62 -14.95 13.91
CA GLU A 140 -18.53 -14.49 14.98
C GLU A 140 -17.78 -13.98 16.23
N MET A 141 -16.63 -13.35 16.00
CA MET A 141 -15.79 -12.74 17.03
C MET A 141 -15.73 -11.23 16.84
N THR A 142 -15.73 -10.48 17.93
CA THR A 142 -15.54 -9.02 17.88
C THR A 142 -14.07 -8.65 17.67
N ALA A 143 -13.81 -7.44 17.17
CA ALA A 143 -12.44 -6.97 16.99
C ALA A 143 -11.71 -6.77 18.33
N GLU A 144 -12.46 -6.45 19.39
CA GLU A 144 -11.96 -6.29 20.75
C GLU A 144 -11.52 -7.63 21.34
N GLU A 145 -12.36 -8.66 21.21
CA GLU A 145 -12.01 -10.03 21.64
C GLU A 145 -10.78 -10.55 20.89
N ALA A 146 -10.72 -10.33 19.57
CA ALA A 146 -9.59 -10.74 18.75
C ALA A 146 -8.25 -10.13 19.19
N LYS A 147 -8.25 -8.91 19.74
CA LYS A 147 -7.03 -8.20 20.18
C LYS A 147 -6.49 -8.69 21.52
N ILE A 148 -7.34 -9.26 22.37
CA ILE A 148 -6.96 -9.73 23.71
C ILE A 148 -6.74 -11.25 23.78
N LEU A 149 -6.92 -11.94 22.65
CA LEU A 149 -6.85 -13.39 22.58
C LEU A 149 -5.38 -13.84 22.48
N ASP A 150 -4.93 -14.62 23.47
CA ASP A 150 -3.55 -15.15 23.49
C ASP A 150 -3.34 -16.30 22.50
N HIS A 151 -4.32 -17.20 22.38
CA HIS A 151 -4.25 -18.41 21.54
C HIS A 151 -5.53 -18.58 20.74
N PHE A 152 -5.42 -18.72 19.41
CA PHE A 152 -6.56 -18.89 18.51
C PHE A 152 -6.56 -20.25 17.80
N PHE A 153 -7.70 -20.95 17.88
CA PHE A 153 -8.00 -22.14 17.10
C PHE A 153 -9.29 -21.94 16.31
N CYS A 154 -9.24 -22.10 15.00
CA CYS A 154 -10.43 -22.01 14.16
C CYS A 154 -11.41 -23.15 14.47
N GLU A 155 -12.68 -22.99 14.09
CA GLU A 155 -13.76 -23.96 14.34
C GLU A 155 -13.40 -25.39 13.89
N THR A 156 -12.74 -25.50 12.73
CA THR A 156 -12.30 -26.79 12.17
C THR A 156 -11.22 -27.46 13.00
N CYS A 157 -10.30 -26.69 13.61
CA CYS A 157 -9.21 -27.22 14.41
C CYS A 157 -9.63 -27.47 15.86
N SER A 158 -10.45 -26.59 16.44
CA SER A 158 -11.04 -26.77 17.77
C SER A 158 -11.85 -28.08 17.85
N SER A 159 -12.63 -28.39 16.81
CA SER A 159 -13.42 -29.62 16.73
C SER A 159 -12.56 -30.89 16.60
N LYS A 160 -11.35 -30.80 16.05
CA LYS A 160 -10.40 -31.92 15.98
C LYS A 160 -9.74 -32.20 17.34
N GLY A 161 -9.54 -31.17 18.16
CA GLY A 161 -9.05 -31.31 19.54
C GLY A 161 -9.99 -32.12 20.43
N GLN A 162 -11.31 -31.97 20.27
CA GLN A 162 -12.30 -32.72 21.06
C GLN A 162 -12.36 -34.21 20.71
N LYS A 163 -12.10 -34.60 19.45
CA LYS A 163 -12.06 -36.02 19.04
C LYS A 163 -10.84 -36.77 19.59
N LYS A 164 -9.79 -36.06 20.02
CA LYS A 164 -8.60 -36.66 20.64
C LYS A 164 -8.78 -36.95 22.14
N LEU A 165 -9.73 -36.28 22.82
CA LEU A 165 -9.98 -36.43 24.25
C LEU A 165 -10.86 -37.62 24.63
N GLN A 166 -11.54 -38.25 23.66
CA GLN A 166 -12.34 -39.45 23.94
C GLN A 166 -11.54 -40.76 23.86
N ASN A 167 -10.25 -40.71 23.48
CA ASN A 167 -9.46 -41.92 23.24
C ASN A 167 -8.17 -42.03 24.07
N SER A 168 -8.05 -41.28 25.16
CA SER A 168 -6.91 -41.41 26.07
C SER A 168 -7.27 -41.09 27.52
N HIS A 169 -7.93 -42.05 28.17
CA HIS A 169 -7.74 -42.21 29.62
C HIS A 169 -6.38 -42.89 29.85
N ALA A 170 -5.36 -42.11 30.19
CA ALA A 170 -4.35 -42.47 31.20
C ALA A 170 -3.29 -41.37 31.36
N ALA A 171 -3.03 -41.05 32.63
CA ALA A 171 -1.86 -40.36 33.19
C ALA A 171 -1.78 -38.82 33.09
N SER A 172 -1.95 -38.21 34.26
CA SER A 172 -1.68 -36.83 34.65
C SER A 172 -0.22 -36.60 35.03
N ARG A 173 0.26 -35.35 34.90
CA ARG A 173 1.25 -34.57 35.72
C ARG A 173 2.09 -33.59 34.84
N PRO A 174 2.77 -32.57 35.40
CA PRO A 174 2.26 -31.20 35.52
C PRO A 174 3.08 -30.18 34.71
N SER A 175 2.62 -28.92 34.78
CA SER A 175 3.20 -27.65 34.31
C SER A 175 4.73 -27.55 34.25
N ASP A 176 5.22 -26.97 33.15
CA ASP A 176 6.54 -26.32 33.09
C ASP A 176 6.41 -24.91 32.49
N THR A 177 6.55 -23.92 33.36
CA THR A 177 6.76 -22.52 33.03
C THR A 177 8.18 -22.36 32.46
N LYS A 178 8.33 -21.80 31.26
CA LYS A 178 9.61 -21.25 30.82
C LYS A 178 9.44 -19.86 30.22
N ASN A 179 9.87 -18.92 31.05
CA ASN A 179 10.17 -17.54 30.77
C ASN A 179 11.36 -17.46 29.78
N VAL A 180 11.18 -16.76 28.67
CA VAL A 180 12.24 -16.24 27.77
C VAL A 180 11.62 -15.01 27.12
N GLY A 181 12.17 -13.80 27.12
CA GLY A 181 13.42 -13.24 27.61
C GLY A 181 13.41 -11.83 27.00
N ALA A 182 13.56 -10.80 27.84
CA ALA A 182 13.65 -9.43 27.38
C ALA A 182 14.89 -9.23 26.50
N TYR A 183 14.73 -8.62 25.33
CA TYR A 183 15.84 -8.02 24.60
C TYR A 183 15.69 -6.50 24.60
N LEU A 184 16.47 -5.89 25.49
CA LEU A 184 16.97 -4.52 25.30
C LEU A 184 18.17 -4.61 24.36
N ALA A 185 18.19 -3.78 23.32
CA ALA A 185 19.41 -3.37 22.65
C ALA A 185 19.23 -1.94 22.14
N THR A 186 19.70 -1.01 22.97
CA THR A 186 20.17 0.30 22.55
C THR A 186 21.36 0.15 21.60
N CYS A 187 21.38 0.85 20.47
CA CYS A 187 22.57 1.58 20.08
C CYS A 187 22.23 2.70 19.10
N LEU A 188 22.60 3.91 19.54
CA LEU A 188 22.66 5.15 18.78
C LEU A 188 23.79 5.05 17.76
N TYR A 189 23.55 5.50 16.53
CA TYR A 189 24.50 6.38 15.83
C TYR A 189 23.76 7.38 14.95
N ASP A 190 24.27 8.58 15.09
CA ASP A 190 23.92 9.88 14.57
C ASP A 190 24.14 9.98 13.05
N LEU A 191 23.15 10.51 12.34
CA LEU A 191 23.37 11.29 11.11
C LEU A 191 22.38 12.46 11.07
N SER A 192 22.42 13.28 12.12
CA SER A 192 21.92 14.64 12.05
C SER A 192 22.85 15.41 11.11
N SER A 193 22.41 15.56 9.86
CA SER A 193 22.67 16.71 8.98
C SER A 193 22.07 16.42 7.61
N CYS A 194 20.82 16.85 7.39
CA CYS A 194 20.38 17.60 6.21
C CYS A 194 18.86 17.41 6.01
N LEU A 195 18.01 18.04 6.84
CA LEU A 195 16.63 18.31 6.46
C LEU A 195 16.05 19.47 7.27
N LYS A 196 16.67 20.65 7.10
CA LYS A 196 16.00 21.93 7.33
C LYS A 196 16.02 22.70 6.02
N CYS A 197 15.05 22.43 5.15
CA CYS A 197 14.63 23.37 4.11
C CYS A 197 13.19 23.04 3.69
N ALA A 198 12.26 23.29 4.62
CA ALA A 198 10.88 23.56 4.26
C ALA A 198 10.78 25.06 3.95
N LYS A 199 10.88 25.41 2.66
CA LYS A 199 10.31 26.61 2.02
C LYS A 199 10.69 26.64 0.55
N GLY A 200 9.70 26.49 -0.34
CA GLY A 200 9.83 26.82 -1.76
C GLY A 200 10.19 25.63 -2.66
N ILE A 201 9.23 25.22 -3.47
CA ILE A 201 9.35 24.18 -4.52
C ILE A 201 10.49 24.49 -5.52
N THR A 202 10.95 25.74 -5.59
CA THR A 202 12.03 26.18 -6.49
C THR A 202 13.44 25.76 -6.05
N GLU A 203 13.71 25.54 -4.76
CA GLU A 203 15.07 25.17 -4.30
C GLU A 203 15.35 23.66 -4.38
N PHE A 204 14.29 22.83 -4.40
CA PHE A 204 14.44 21.37 -4.53
C PHE A 204 15.04 20.97 -5.88
N PHE A 205 14.75 21.73 -6.95
CA PHE A 205 15.28 21.46 -8.29
C PHE A 205 16.75 21.84 -8.45
N SER A 206 17.23 22.88 -7.75
CA SER A 206 18.64 23.31 -7.86
C SER A 206 19.62 22.30 -7.25
N CYS A 207 19.26 21.67 -6.12
CA CYS A 207 20.08 20.60 -5.54
C CYS A 207 20.04 19.30 -6.35
N TYR A 208 18.94 19.02 -7.06
CA TYR A 208 18.78 17.77 -7.83
C TYR A 208 19.53 17.79 -9.17
N VAL A 209 19.68 18.96 -9.80
CA VAL A 209 20.36 19.10 -11.10
C VAL A 209 21.90 19.04 -10.99
N LEU A 210 22.48 19.22 -9.79
CA LEU A 210 23.94 19.23 -9.61
C LEU A 210 24.55 17.88 -9.17
N SER A 211 23.74 16.85 -8.89
CA SER A 211 24.22 15.53 -8.45
C SER A 211 24.00 14.47 -9.53
N THR A 212 24.66 14.62 -10.67
CA THR A 212 24.78 13.53 -11.65
C THR A 212 25.83 12.53 -11.16
N THR A 213 25.36 11.48 -10.49
CA THR A 213 25.84 10.09 -10.53
C THR A 213 25.02 9.27 -9.51
N ASP A 214 24.16 8.39 -10.04
CA ASP A 214 23.45 7.29 -9.33
C ASP A 214 22.39 7.63 -8.27
N ILE A 215 21.30 8.29 -8.69
CA ILE A 215 19.98 8.10 -8.06
C ILE A 215 19.09 7.39 -9.07
N THR A 216 18.74 6.13 -8.80
CA THR A 216 17.79 5.39 -9.62
C THR A 216 16.42 6.09 -9.56
N ILE A 217 15.95 6.57 -10.71
CA ILE A 217 14.65 7.26 -10.90
C ILE A 217 13.47 6.34 -10.50
N ASP A 218 13.72 5.05 -10.31
CA ASP A 218 12.76 3.95 -10.14
C ASP A 218 11.79 4.04 -8.94
N SER A 219 11.86 5.06 -8.09
CA SER A 219 11.06 5.12 -6.86
C SER A 219 10.44 6.48 -6.50
N LEU A 220 10.48 7.48 -7.40
CA LEU A 220 9.90 8.79 -7.09
C LEU A 220 8.42 8.87 -7.51
N CYS A 221 7.53 8.76 -6.52
CA CYS A 221 6.08 8.96 -6.69
C CYS A 221 5.67 10.35 -6.19
N PHE A 222 4.75 11.01 -6.91
CA PHE A 222 4.31 12.36 -6.61
C PHE A 222 2.79 12.52 -6.74
N ARG A 223 2.26 13.53 -6.04
CA ARG A 223 0.86 13.96 -6.13
C ARG A 223 0.70 15.15 -7.08
N TRP A 224 -0.46 15.22 -7.72
CA TRP A 224 -0.71 16.06 -8.88
C TRP A 224 -2.06 16.79 -8.82
N ILE A 225 -2.06 18.06 -9.27
CA ILE A 225 -3.26 18.81 -9.67
C ILE A 225 -3.45 18.61 -11.17
N GLN A 226 -4.62 18.10 -11.58
CA GLN A 226 -4.96 18.06 -13.01
C GLN A 226 -5.31 19.46 -13.51
N ASN A 227 -4.41 20.05 -14.31
CA ASN A 227 -4.75 21.16 -15.20
C ASN A 227 -4.98 20.59 -16.60
N ASP A 228 -6.25 20.39 -16.98
CA ASP A 228 -6.63 19.97 -18.34
C ASP A 228 -6.20 21.02 -19.37
N ALA A 229 -5.00 20.84 -19.92
CA ALA A 229 -4.44 21.55 -21.06
C ALA A 229 -3.97 20.54 -22.13
N GLY A 230 -4.90 19.75 -22.65
CA GLY A 230 -4.64 18.81 -23.73
C GLY A 230 -5.88 18.01 -24.05
N GLY A 231 -6.71 18.51 -24.97
CA GLY A 231 -7.91 17.82 -25.38
C GLY A 231 -7.57 16.58 -26.18
N ASP A 232 -7.90 15.41 -25.64
CA ASP A 232 -8.21 14.24 -26.44
C ASP A 232 -9.63 13.77 -26.15
N LYS A 233 -10.41 13.64 -27.23
CA LYS A 233 -11.85 13.45 -27.18
C LYS A 233 -12.16 12.11 -26.52
N LYS A 234 -12.76 12.13 -25.32
CA LYS A 234 -13.46 10.95 -24.77
C LYS A 234 -14.61 10.60 -25.72
N VAL A 235 -14.36 9.69 -26.66
CA VAL A 235 -15.41 9.01 -27.41
C VAL A 235 -16.18 8.15 -26.42
N HIS A 236 -17.28 8.69 -25.90
CA HIS A 236 -18.36 7.86 -25.39
C HIS A 236 -18.95 7.14 -26.60
N LYS A 237 -18.68 5.83 -26.73
CA LYS A 237 -19.59 4.96 -27.48
C LYS A 237 -20.61 4.40 -26.49
N ARG A 238 -21.87 4.70 -26.81
CA ARG A 238 -23.07 4.11 -26.21
C ARG A 238 -23.05 2.60 -26.37
#